data_AF-A0A833FTC2-F1
#
_entry.id   AF-A0A833FTC2-F1
#
_cell.length_a   1.000
_cell.length_b   1.000
_cell.length_c   1.000
_cell.angle_alpha   90.00
_cell.angle_beta   90.00
_cell.angle_gamma   90.00
#
_symmetry.space_group_name_H-M   'P 1'
#
loop_
_entity.id
_entity.type
_entity.pdbx_description
1 polymer ?
#
loop_
_entity_poly.entity_id
_entity_poly.type
_entity_poly.pdbx_seq_one_letter_code
_entity_poly.pdbx_strand_id
1 'polypeptide(L)'
;MDYCLKESEVNSPIVKEAWKDLIDSYKELENPKKLEYRKSQILEGSRRQVYETTLRKMIYKNKSEKKGGRFMALTSERPGQYGVINAYDEWLFNMLKRHGYDFSIFSSKVAPKFDEKPFKNEKPLLYQGILFANHLPLLDVLESFLDHTMKPGESVLFFHKSRSLLMLLDAGLKDKPYKFQGIHYKKYDPNPFSLGCEREIFDYQLNFLMLHDEWLDEARVRSILNFGF
;
A
#
# COMPACT_ATOMS: atom_id res chain seq x y z
N MET A 1 -5.11 14.65 -18.60
CA MET A 1 -3.81 14.90 -17.93
C MET A 1 -3.44 13.57 -17.32
N ASP A 2 -2.83 12.71 -18.11
CA ASP A 2 -2.69 11.28 -17.84
C ASP A 2 -1.22 10.98 -17.54
N TYR A 3 -0.96 10.01 -16.65
CA TYR A 3 0.36 9.66 -16.14
C TYR A 3 0.60 8.16 -16.37
N CYS A 4 1.84 7.79 -16.73
CA CYS A 4 2.17 6.48 -17.28
C CYS A 4 2.12 5.36 -16.23
N LEU A 5 2.47 5.63 -14.97
CA LEU A 5 2.57 4.57 -13.96
C LEU A 5 1.38 4.47 -13.01
N LYS A 6 0.84 3.26 -12.92
CA LYS A 6 -0.13 2.82 -11.92
C LYS A 6 0.59 1.99 -10.84
N GLU A 7 0.15 2.01 -9.58
CA GLU A 7 0.83 1.23 -8.50
C GLU A 7 0.86 -0.29 -8.76
N SER A 8 -0.16 -0.83 -9.43
CA SER A 8 -0.13 -2.23 -9.89
C SER A 8 1.12 -2.52 -10.73
N GLU A 9 1.57 -1.51 -11.46
CA GLU A 9 2.69 -1.51 -12.39
C GLU A 9 4.01 -1.20 -11.70
N VAL A 10 4.06 -0.28 -10.72
CA VAL A 10 5.27 -0.02 -9.91
C VAL A 10 5.80 -1.29 -9.23
N ASN A 11 4.91 -2.23 -8.90
CA ASN A 11 5.24 -3.52 -8.33
C ASN A 11 5.23 -4.70 -9.33
N SER A 12 4.98 -4.43 -10.62
CA SER A 12 5.01 -5.45 -11.67
C SER A 12 6.43 -6.01 -11.81
N PRO A 13 6.58 -7.27 -12.25
CA PRO A 13 7.89 -7.84 -12.52
C PRO A 13 8.74 -6.96 -13.45
N ILE A 14 8.12 -6.36 -14.46
CA ILE A 14 8.83 -5.56 -15.47
C ILE A 14 9.33 -4.23 -14.90
N VAL A 15 8.51 -3.52 -14.12
CA VAL A 15 8.97 -2.29 -13.47
C VAL A 15 9.98 -2.61 -12.39
N LYS A 16 9.84 -3.72 -11.66
CA LYS A 16 10.87 -4.20 -10.71
C LYS A 16 12.17 -4.57 -11.39
N GLU A 17 12.11 -5.19 -12.57
CA GLU A 17 13.26 -5.52 -13.40
C GLU A 17 13.92 -4.26 -13.94
N ALA A 18 13.16 -3.34 -14.54
CA ALA A 18 13.66 -2.04 -14.98
C ALA A 18 14.28 -1.24 -13.82
N TRP A 19 13.63 -1.21 -12.65
CA TRP A 19 14.21 -0.61 -11.44
C TRP A 19 15.49 -1.30 -10.99
N LYS A 20 15.52 -2.63 -11.04
CA LYS A 20 16.67 -3.42 -10.62
C LYS A 20 17.84 -3.19 -11.58
N ASP A 21 17.61 -3.27 -12.88
CA ASP A 21 18.61 -3.03 -13.92
C ASP A 21 19.18 -1.61 -13.81
N LEU A 22 18.30 -0.64 -13.55
CA LEU A 22 18.67 0.74 -13.38
C LEU A 22 19.43 0.97 -12.05
N ILE A 23 18.95 0.45 -10.93
CA ILE A 23 19.67 0.46 -9.65
C ILE A 23 21.05 -0.18 -9.81
N ASP A 24 21.12 -1.34 -10.47
CA ASP A 24 22.36 -2.06 -10.73
C ASP A 24 23.33 -1.21 -11.58
N SER A 25 22.81 -0.42 -12.52
CA SER A 25 23.59 0.54 -13.33
C SER A 25 24.04 1.80 -12.59
N TYR A 26 23.39 2.14 -11.46
CA TYR A 26 23.68 3.31 -10.64
C TYR A 26 24.11 2.95 -9.20
N LYS A 27 24.61 1.72 -8.96
CA LYS A 27 25.04 1.23 -7.64
C LYS A 27 25.96 2.17 -6.88
N GLU A 28 26.78 2.94 -7.60
CA GLU A 28 27.71 3.91 -7.00
C GLU A 28 27.02 5.18 -6.44
N LEU A 29 25.71 5.34 -6.65
CA LEU A 29 24.91 6.49 -6.19
C LEU A 29 23.97 6.16 -5.01
N GLU A 30 24.02 4.94 -4.46
CA GLU A 30 22.99 4.45 -3.53
C GLU A 30 23.18 4.91 -2.08
N ASN A 31 22.69 6.13 -1.80
CA ASN A 31 22.32 6.53 -0.45
C ASN A 31 20.85 6.12 -0.19
N PRO A 32 20.53 5.35 0.87
CA PRO A 32 19.16 4.95 1.20
C PRO A 32 18.16 6.12 1.26
N LYS A 33 18.58 7.28 1.78
CA LYS A 33 17.73 8.48 1.84
C LYS A 33 17.44 9.06 0.46
N LYS A 34 18.40 8.98 -0.46
CA LYS A 34 18.22 9.45 -1.84
C LYS A 34 17.27 8.53 -2.60
N LEU A 35 17.37 7.22 -2.35
CA LEU A 35 16.44 6.24 -2.91
C LEU A 35 15.01 6.43 -2.38
N GLU A 36 14.86 6.70 -1.08
CA GLU A 36 13.55 7.03 -0.48
C GLU A 36 12.96 8.29 -1.10
N TYR A 37 13.76 9.36 -1.25
CA TYR A 37 13.35 10.60 -1.89
C TYR A 37 12.84 10.36 -3.33
N ARG A 38 13.60 9.65 -4.16
CA ARG A 38 13.19 9.33 -5.54
C ARG A 38 11.93 8.47 -5.60
N LYS A 39 11.83 7.46 -4.74
CA LYS A 39 10.62 6.62 -4.64
C LYS A 39 9.40 7.44 -4.26
N SER A 40 9.55 8.37 -3.31
CA SER A 40 8.45 9.23 -2.88
C SER A 40 7.94 10.15 -3.99
N GLN A 41 8.82 10.67 -4.87
CA GLN A 41 8.41 11.49 -6.02
C GLN A 41 7.59 10.66 -7.03
N ILE A 42 8.00 9.41 -7.29
CA ILE A 42 7.23 8.50 -8.13
C ILE A 42 5.87 8.19 -7.50
N LEU A 43 5.84 7.91 -6.19
CA LEU A 43 4.59 7.64 -5.49
C LEU A 43 3.63 8.82 -5.60
N GLU A 44 4.10 10.04 -5.33
CA GLU A 44 3.33 11.27 -5.42
C GLU A 44 2.84 11.57 -6.85
N GLY A 45 3.72 11.36 -7.85
CA GLY A 45 3.41 11.57 -9.26
C GLY A 45 2.62 10.45 -9.94
N SER A 46 2.47 9.28 -9.30
CA SER A 46 1.76 8.13 -9.87
C SER A 46 0.23 8.26 -9.73
N ARG A 47 -0.50 8.01 -10.82
CA ARG A 47 -1.96 7.81 -10.75
C ARG A 47 -2.23 6.36 -10.40
N ARG A 48 -2.44 6.08 -9.12
CA ARG A 48 -2.84 4.75 -8.68
C ARG A 48 -4.18 4.40 -9.32
N GLN A 49 -4.30 3.21 -9.91
CA GLN A 49 -5.59 2.63 -10.28
C GLN A 49 -5.81 1.41 -9.41
N VAL A 50 -6.97 1.36 -8.76
CA VAL A 50 -7.37 0.17 -8.03
C VAL A 50 -8.34 -0.63 -8.88
N TYR A 51 -7.86 -1.80 -9.33
CA TYR A 51 -8.62 -2.72 -10.19
C TYR A 51 -9.65 -3.56 -9.42
N GLU A 52 -9.48 -3.69 -8.11
CA GLU A 52 -10.26 -4.62 -7.30
C GLU A 52 -11.62 -4.05 -6.90
N THR A 53 -12.61 -4.17 -7.77
CA THR A 53 -13.93 -3.56 -7.54
C THR A 53 -14.82 -4.32 -6.56
N THR A 54 -14.56 -5.61 -6.28
CA THR A 54 -15.44 -6.44 -5.43
C THR A 54 -15.32 -6.06 -3.97
N LEU A 55 -14.09 -5.92 -3.44
CA LEU A 55 -13.87 -5.45 -2.07
C LEU A 55 -14.46 -4.04 -1.85
N ARG A 56 -14.28 -3.15 -2.83
CA ARG A 56 -14.87 -1.81 -2.80
C ARG A 56 -16.40 -1.87 -2.71
N LYS A 57 -17.05 -2.69 -3.55
CA LYS A 57 -18.50 -2.90 -3.52
C LYS A 57 -18.95 -3.49 -2.19
N MET A 58 -18.19 -4.42 -1.62
CA MET A 58 -18.49 -5.03 -0.32
C MET A 58 -18.43 -4.01 0.82
N ILE A 59 -17.40 -3.16 0.86
CA ILE A 59 -17.27 -2.07 1.84
C ILE A 59 -18.45 -1.10 1.71
N TYR A 60 -18.73 -0.64 0.48
CA TYR A 60 -19.83 0.30 0.23
C TYR A 60 -21.18 -0.29 0.62
N LYS A 61 -21.46 -1.54 0.21
CA LYS A 61 -22.71 -2.23 0.53
C LYS A 61 -22.91 -2.35 2.03
N ASN A 62 -21.90 -2.82 2.77
CA ASN A 62 -21.98 -2.91 4.24
C ASN A 62 -22.24 -1.55 4.89
N LYS A 63 -21.56 -0.48 4.43
CA LYS A 63 -21.77 0.88 4.90
C LYS A 63 -23.20 1.35 4.65
N SER A 64 -23.72 1.16 3.44
CA SER A 64 -25.07 1.60 3.05
C SER A 64 -26.19 0.84 3.76
N GLU A 65 -26.00 -0.46 3.99
CA GLU A 65 -27.01 -1.34 4.60
C GLU A 65 -26.93 -1.36 6.12
N LYS A 66 -26.02 -0.59 6.75
CA LYS A 66 -25.73 -0.59 8.20
C LYS A 66 -25.53 -2.00 8.76
N LYS A 67 -25.03 -2.92 7.93
CA LYS A 67 -24.62 -4.26 8.36
C LYS A 67 -23.37 -4.05 9.19
N GLY A 68 -23.41 -4.36 10.48
CA GLY A 68 -22.40 -3.99 11.49
C GLY A 68 -20.96 -4.49 11.31
N GLY A 69 -20.57 -4.92 10.10
CA GLY A 69 -19.21 -5.24 9.73
C GLY A 69 -18.33 -3.99 9.74
N ARG A 70 -17.15 -4.12 10.36
CA ARG A 70 -16.13 -3.07 10.43
C ARG A 70 -15.00 -3.42 9.45
N PHE A 71 -14.50 -2.43 8.72
CA PHE A 71 -13.44 -2.62 7.72
C PHE A 71 -12.22 -1.81 8.10
N MET A 72 -11.05 -2.43 7.99
CA MET A 72 -9.77 -1.77 8.19
C MET A 72 -8.78 -2.26 7.12
N ALA A 73 -7.74 -1.47 6.90
CA ALA A 73 -6.56 -1.92 6.18
C ALA A 73 -5.43 -2.24 7.18
N LEU A 74 -4.57 -3.18 6.82
CA LEU A 74 -3.31 -3.47 7.53
C LEU A 74 -2.17 -3.33 6.53
N THR A 75 -1.13 -2.60 6.90
CA THR A 75 0.05 -2.37 6.08
C THR A 75 1.33 -2.59 6.88
N SER A 76 2.36 -3.15 6.25
CA SER A 76 3.69 -3.27 6.83
C SER A 76 4.49 -1.96 6.83
N GLU A 77 3.98 -0.95 6.13
CA GLU A 77 4.67 0.33 5.95
C GLU A 77 4.79 1.13 7.26
N ARG A 78 5.79 2.01 7.29
CA ARG A 78 6.01 2.98 8.36
C ARG A 78 5.21 4.27 8.12
N PRO A 79 4.52 4.81 9.14
CA PRO A 79 3.86 6.11 9.05
C PRO A 79 4.85 7.28 9.23
N GLY A 80 4.41 8.51 8.98
CA GLY A 80 5.26 9.72 9.07
C GLY A 80 5.89 10.11 7.74
N GLN A 81 7.04 10.77 7.76
CA GLN A 81 7.69 11.26 6.55
C GLN A 81 8.26 10.12 5.71
N TYR A 82 8.06 10.21 4.39
CA TYR A 82 8.66 9.33 3.38
C TYR A 82 9.14 10.18 2.19
N GLY A 83 10.44 10.50 2.15
CA GLY A 83 11.01 11.41 1.15
C GLY A 83 10.31 12.77 1.08
N VAL A 84 9.71 13.11 -0.08
CA VAL A 84 8.93 14.35 -0.30
C VAL A 84 7.53 14.31 0.34
N ILE A 85 7.04 13.13 0.72
CA ILE A 85 5.73 12.98 1.36
C ILE A 85 5.89 13.24 2.85
N ASN A 86 5.40 14.39 3.32
CA ASN A 86 5.56 14.81 4.72
C ASN A 86 4.80 13.92 5.72
N ALA A 87 3.63 13.39 5.33
CA ALA A 87 2.78 12.54 6.16
C ALA A 87 2.23 11.37 5.32
N TYR A 88 2.97 10.27 5.29
CA TYR A 88 2.67 9.09 4.46
C TYR A 88 1.37 8.41 4.86
N ASP A 89 1.02 8.42 6.14
CA ASP A 89 -0.24 7.89 6.67
C ASP A 89 -1.46 8.65 6.15
N GLU A 90 -1.42 9.99 6.19
CA GLU A 90 -2.46 10.84 5.59
C GLU A 90 -2.52 10.65 4.07
N TRP A 91 -1.36 10.64 3.41
CA TRP A 91 -1.27 10.45 1.97
C TRP A 91 -1.91 9.12 1.54
N LEU A 92 -1.57 8.02 2.23
CA LEU A 92 -2.10 6.68 1.96
C LEU A 92 -3.61 6.63 2.16
N PHE A 93 -4.11 7.22 3.26
CA PHE A 93 -5.54 7.30 3.52
C PHE A 93 -6.29 8.07 2.43
N ASN A 94 -5.83 9.27 2.08
CA ASN A 94 -6.47 10.10 1.06
C ASN A 94 -6.46 9.40 -0.30
N MET A 95 -5.37 8.70 -0.62
CA MET A 95 -5.26 7.90 -1.82
C MET A 95 -6.29 6.76 -1.84
N LEU A 96 -6.36 5.93 -0.80
CA LEU A 96 -7.34 4.84 -0.71
C LEU A 96 -8.78 5.37 -0.80
N LYS A 97 -9.05 6.48 -0.12
CA LYS A 97 -10.36 7.15 -0.14
C LYS A 97 -10.75 7.65 -1.53
N ARG A 98 -9.83 8.23 -2.30
CA ARG A 98 -10.07 8.61 -3.71
C ARG A 98 -10.44 7.41 -4.58
N HIS A 99 -10.00 6.21 -4.23
CA HIS A 99 -10.37 4.97 -4.91
C HIS A 99 -11.63 4.30 -4.34
N GLY A 100 -12.33 4.96 -3.42
CA GLY A 100 -13.56 4.48 -2.82
C GLY A 100 -13.37 3.46 -1.69
N TYR A 101 -12.15 3.35 -1.15
CA TYR A 101 -11.89 2.61 0.08
C TYR A 101 -11.88 3.59 1.25
N ASP A 102 -13.02 3.64 1.95
CA ASP A 102 -13.17 4.49 3.12
C ASP A 102 -13.20 3.62 4.38
N PHE A 103 -12.06 3.57 5.08
CA PHE A 103 -11.87 2.83 6.33
C PHE A 103 -12.18 3.67 7.57
N SER A 104 -12.59 4.94 7.42
CA SER A 104 -12.77 5.84 8.56
C SER A 104 -13.84 5.37 9.55
N ILE A 105 -14.69 4.40 9.17
CA ILE A 105 -15.67 3.75 10.04
C ILE A 105 -14.99 2.98 11.18
N PHE A 106 -13.76 2.49 10.98
CA PHE A 106 -12.93 1.89 12.02
C PHE A 106 -12.08 2.96 12.75
N SER A 107 -12.50 4.23 12.79
CA SER A 107 -11.97 5.16 13.77
C SER A 107 -12.57 4.77 15.14
N SER A 108 -12.00 3.77 15.79
CA SER A 108 -12.39 3.44 17.16
C SER A 108 -12.15 4.67 18.04
N LYS A 109 -13.13 5.04 18.87
CA LYS A 109 -12.93 6.06 19.93
C LYS A 109 -11.87 5.62 20.95
N VAL A 110 -11.59 4.32 20.99
CA VAL A 110 -10.55 3.71 21.82
C VAL A 110 -9.37 3.41 20.90
N ALA A 111 -8.32 4.21 20.99
CA ALA A 111 -7.06 3.86 20.36
C ALA A 111 -6.57 2.54 20.96
N PRO A 112 -6.26 1.51 20.14
CA PRO A 112 -5.67 0.28 20.66
C PRO A 112 -4.40 0.63 21.43
N LYS A 113 -4.30 0.13 22.66
CA LYS A 113 -3.07 0.23 23.44
C LYS A 113 -2.17 -0.90 22.97
N PHE A 114 -1.22 -0.57 22.11
CA PHE A 114 -0.13 -1.50 21.83
C PHE A 114 0.77 -1.55 23.07
N ASP A 115 0.69 -2.63 23.82
CA ASP A 115 1.55 -2.86 24.97
C ASP A 115 3.03 -2.74 24.55
N GLU A 116 3.89 -2.28 25.45
CA GLU A 116 5.33 -2.08 25.18
C GLU A 116 6.07 -3.38 24.80
N LYS A 117 5.43 -4.53 24.99
CA LYS A 117 5.93 -5.83 24.53
C LYS A 117 4.90 -6.41 23.54
N PRO A 118 5.30 -6.76 22.31
CA PRO A 118 6.67 -6.92 21.81
C PRO A 118 7.35 -5.64 21.24
N PHE A 119 6.70 -4.47 21.34
CA PHE A 119 7.06 -3.27 20.58
C PHE A 119 7.98 -2.30 21.34
N LYS A 120 9.32 -2.52 21.26
CA LYS A 120 10.31 -1.73 22.02
C LYS A 120 10.40 -0.25 21.60
N ASN A 121 10.81 0.01 20.35
CA ASN A 121 11.17 1.36 19.87
C ASN A 121 10.25 1.90 18.78
N GLU A 122 9.50 1.01 18.14
CA GLU A 122 8.57 1.30 17.06
C GLU A 122 7.22 0.77 17.50
N LYS A 123 6.17 1.59 17.39
CA LYS A 123 4.80 1.19 17.75
C LYS A 123 3.93 1.18 16.49
N PRO A 124 2.98 0.25 16.38
CA PRO A 124 1.97 0.33 15.34
C PRO A 124 1.14 1.62 15.48
N LEU A 125 0.63 2.11 14.36
CA LEU A 125 -0.24 3.29 14.32
C LEU A 125 -1.57 2.93 13.67
N LEU A 126 -2.68 3.23 14.35
CA LEU A 126 -4.00 3.21 13.72
C LEU A 126 -4.34 4.63 13.24
N TYR A 127 -4.33 4.86 11.93
CA TYR A 127 -4.72 6.12 11.31
C TYR A 127 -5.95 5.92 10.45
N GLN A 128 -7.10 6.51 10.84
CA GLN A 128 -8.34 6.52 10.04
C GLN A 128 -8.78 5.11 9.53
N GLY A 129 -8.61 4.07 10.35
CA GLY A 129 -8.93 2.69 10.00
C GLY A 129 -7.86 1.96 9.19
N ILE A 130 -6.66 2.52 9.07
CA ILE A 130 -5.48 1.87 8.51
C ILE A 130 -4.51 1.59 9.65
N LEU A 131 -4.21 0.32 9.90
CA LEU A 131 -3.22 -0.12 10.87
C LEU A 131 -1.86 -0.25 10.18
N PHE A 132 -0.94 0.63 10.54
CA PHE A 132 0.45 0.58 10.15
C PHE A 132 1.21 -0.26 11.16
N ALA A 133 1.78 -1.38 10.69
CA ALA A 133 2.63 -2.23 11.51
C ALA A 133 4.02 -1.66 11.72
N ASN A 134 4.42 -0.63 10.95
CA ASN A 134 5.72 0.02 11.12
C ASN A 134 6.87 -1.01 11.08
N HIS A 135 6.89 -1.85 10.05
CA HIS A 135 7.84 -2.95 9.85
C HIS A 135 7.88 -4.07 10.91
N LEU A 136 7.01 -4.01 11.92
CA LEU A 136 6.86 -5.07 12.91
C LEU A 136 6.18 -6.31 12.29
N PRO A 137 6.35 -7.50 12.90
CA PRO A 137 5.67 -8.70 12.45
C PRO A 137 4.15 -8.51 12.40
N LEU A 138 3.55 -8.74 11.23
CA LEU A 138 2.11 -8.51 11.01
C LEU A 138 1.22 -9.36 11.92
N LEU A 139 1.65 -10.57 12.28
CA LEU A 139 0.93 -11.43 13.22
C LEU A 139 0.79 -10.74 14.57
N ASP A 140 1.91 -10.35 15.18
CA ASP A 140 1.94 -9.73 16.50
C ASP A 140 1.11 -8.44 16.55
N VAL A 141 1.21 -7.61 15.50
CA VAL A 141 0.45 -6.36 15.39
C VAL A 141 -1.05 -6.62 15.25
N LEU A 142 -1.43 -7.56 14.39
CA LEU A 142 -2.84 -7.89 14.17
C LEU A 142 -3.43 -8.56 15.41
N GLU A 143 -2.72 -9.50 16.03
CA GLU A 143 -3.14 -10.19 17.25
C GLU A 143 -3.38 -9.19 18.39
N SER A 144 -2.39 -8.34 18.68
CA SER A 144 -2.49 -7.30 19.70
C SER A 144 -3.68 -6.36 19.43
N PHE A 145 -3.92 -6.00 18.18
CA PHE A 145 -5.06 -5.18 17.81
C PHE A 145 -6.41 -5.89 18.02
N LEU A 146 -6.52 -7.16 17.62
CA LEU A 146 -7.74 -7.93 17.73
C LEU A 146 -8.09 -8.23 19.19
N ASP A 147 -7.11 -8.55 20.02
CA ASP A 147 -7.30 -8.79 21.46
C ASP A 147 -7.94 -7.59 22.18
N HIS A 148 -7.70 -6.36 21.69
CA HIS A 148 -8.28 -5.15 22.25
C HIS A 148 -9.64 -4.76 21.66
N THR A 149 -9.97 -5.23 20.45
CA THR A 149 -11.08 -4.68 19.65
C THR A 149 -12.19 -5.67 19.34
N MET A 150 -11.92 -6.96 19.54
CA MET A 150 -12.82 -8.06 19.23
C MET A 150 -13.42 -8.66 20.50
N LYS A 151 -14.68 -9.11 20.39
CA LYS A 151 -15.37 -9.85 21.44
C LYS A 151 -15.35 -11.35 21.13
N PRO A 152 -15.48 -12.22 22.15
CA PRO A 152 -15.65 -13.65 21.93
C PRO A 152 -16.81 -13.96 20.97
N GLY A 153 -16.56 -14.85 20.01
CA GLY A 153 -17.52 -15.30 19.00
C GLY A 153 -17.62 -14.41 17.75
N GLU A 154 -17.01 -13.22 17.73
CA GLU A 154 -16.92 -12.40 16.52
C GLU A 154 -15.98 -13.03 15.47
N SER A 155 -16.12 -12.63 14.20
CA SER A 155 -15.34 -13.18 13.09
C SER A 155 -14.49 -12.11 12.41
N VAL A 156 -13.27 -12.49 12.03
CA VAL A 156 -12.32 -11.71 11.24
C VAL A 156 -12.15 -12.37 9.88
N LEU A 157 -12.42 -11.62 8.82
CA LEU A 157 -12.09 -12.00 7.44
C LEU A 157 -10.86 -11.22 6.99
N PHE A 158 -9.78 -11.91 6.65
CA PHE A 158 -8.53 -11.28 6.26
C PHE A 158 -8.15 -11.61 4.81
N PHE A 159 -8.09 -10.58 3.96
CA PHE A 159 -7.79 -10.74 2.53
C PHE A 159 -6.31 -10.45 2.27
N HIS A 160 -5.58 -11.40 1.69
CA HIS A 160 -4.17 -11.17 1.37
C HIS A 160 -3.68 -12.01 0.18
N LYS A 161 -2.66 -11.51 -0.52
CA LYS A 161 -2.05 -12.19 -1.68
C LYS A 161 -1.04 -13.29 -1.32
N SER A 162 -0.50 -13.25 -0.11
CA SER A 162 0.50 -14.22 0.34
C SER A 162 -0.17 -15.36 1.09
N ARG A 163 -0.18 -16.55 0.48
CA ARG A 163 -0.69 -17.78 1.12
C ARG A 163 0.10 -18.13 2.38
N SER A 164 1.42 -17.95 2.39
CA SER A 164 2.24 -18.25 3.57
C SER A 164 1.89 -17.35 4.76
N LEU A 165 1.64 -16.06 4.51
CA LEU A 165 1.17 -15.16 5.57
C LEU A 165 -0.20 -15.59 6.10
N LEU A 166 -1.13 -15.97 5.22
CA LEU A 166 -2.46 -16.43 5.66
C LEU A 166 -2.38 -17.68 6.54
N MET A 167 -1.49 -18.62 6.20
CA MET A 167 -1.27 -19.81 7.03
C MET A 167 -0.63 -19.46 8.38
N LEU A 168 0.30 -18.50 8.41
CA LEU A 168 0.90 -18.02 9.65
C LEU A 168 -0.15 -17.37 10.56
N LEU A 169 -1.01 -16.51 10.00
CA LEU A 169 -2.09 -15.86 10.76
C LEU A 169 -3.13 -16.87 11.27
N ASP A 170 -3.52 -17.85 10.44
CA ASP A 170 -4.45 -18.90 10.82
C ASP A 170 -3.92 -19.74 11.99
N ALA A 171 -2.65 -20.12 11.94
CA ALA A 171 -2.00 -20.84 13.03
C ALA A 171 -1.87 -19.99 14.30
N GLY A 172 -1.44 -18.73 14.17
CA GLY A 172 -1.22 -17.83 15.32
C GLY A 172 -2.50 -17.40 16.03
N LEU A 173 -3.63 -17.38 15.32
CA LEU A 173 -4.92 -16.92 15.86
C LEU A 173 -5.89 -18.07 16.19
N LYS A 174 -5.45 -19.33 16.10
CA LYS A 174 -6.31 -20.52 16.22
C LYS A 174 -7.02 -20.63 17.57
N ASP A 175 -6.33 -20.30 18.66
CA ASP A 175 -6.82 -20.48 20.03
C ASP A 175 -7.48 -19.21 20.60
N LYS A 176 -7.73 -18.22 19.74
CA LYS A 176 -8.34 -16.95 20.15
C LYS A 176 -9.85 -17.09 20.31
N PRO A 177 -10.48 -16.25 21.16
CA PRO A 177 -11.92 -16.32 21.39
C PRO A 177 -12.76 -15.83 20.19
N TYR A 178 -12.14 -15.27 19.16
CA TYR A 178 -12.75 -14.87 17.90
C TYR A 178 -12.36 -15.83 16.77
N LYS A 179 -13.20 -15.90 15.74
CA LYS A 179 -12.97 -16.75 14.55
C LYS A 179 -12.11 -15.99 13.55
N PHE A 180 -11.09 -16.64 13.01
CA PHE A 180 -10.29 -16.10 11.92
C PHE A 180 -10.56 -16.87 10.63
N GLN A 181 -10.64 -16.17 9.50
CA GLN A 181 -10.65 -16.77 8.18
C GLN A 181 -9.80 -15.95 7.21
N GLY A 182 -8.72 -16.57 6.72
CA GLY A 182 -7.89 -16.03 5.66
C GLY A 182 -8.49 -16.30 4.28
N ILE A 183 -8.59 -15.25 3.46
CA ILE A 183 -9.03 -15.34 2.06
C ILE A 183 -7.83 -15.01 1.17
N HIS A 184 -7.33 -16.03 0.48
CA HIS A 184 -6.26 -15.86 -0.49
C HIS A 184 -6.80 -15.19 -1.75
N TYR A 185 -6.46 -13.92 -1.90
CA TYR A 185 -6.85 -13.11 -3.04
C TYR A 185 -5.66 -13.02 -4.01
N LYS A 186 -5.81 -13.58 -5.21
CA LYS A 186 -4.80 -13.44 -6.26
C LYS A 186 -4.85 -12.01 -6.80
N LYS A 187 -3.75 -11.27 -6.64
CA LYS A 187 -3.60 -9.94 -7.24
C LYS A 187 -3.76 -10.09 -8.76
N TYR A 188 -4.67 -9.32 -9.36
CA TYR A 188 -4.64 -9.05 -10.78
C TYR A 188 -3.39 -8.23 -11.07
N ASP A 189 -2.45 -8.79 -11.83
CA ASP A 189 -1.22 -8.13 -12.24
C ASP A 189 -1.33 -7.85 -13.75
N PRO A 190 -2.00 -6.76 -14.15
CA PRO A 190 -2.04 -6.42 -15.56
C PRO A 190 -0.62 -6.06 -16.01
N ASN A 191 -0.27 -6.47 -17.23
CA ASN A 191 0.96 -5.99 -17.86
C ASN A 191 0.85 -4.45 -17.98
N PRO A 192 1.78 -3.65 -17.41
CA PRO A 192 1.76 -2.20 -17.50
C PRO A 192 1.63 -1.66 -18.92
N PHE A 193 2.27 -2.35 -19.86
CA PHE A 193 2.30 -1.97 -21.26
C PHE A 193 1.04 -2.39 -22.01
N SER A 194 0.26 -3.31 -21.44
CA SER A 194 -1.09 -3.62 -21.96
C SER A 194 -2.13 -2.57 -21.58
N LEU A 195 -1.76 -1.59 -20.74
CA LEU A 195 -2.65 -0.58 -20.17
C LEU A 195 -2.38 0.84 -20.66
N GLY A 196 -1.54 0.99 -21.69
CA GLY A 196 -1.24 2.27 -22.34
C GLY A 196 -0.04 3.03 -21.79
N CYS A 197 0.70 2.48 -20.82
CA CYS A 197 2.01 3.05 -20.50
C CYS A 197 3.01 2.63 -21.59
N GLU A 198 3.61 3.59 -22.26
CA GLU A 198 4.67 3.33 -23.23
C GLU A 198 5.97 3.13 -22.46
N ARG A 199 6.65 1.99 -22.67
CA ARG A 199 7.91 1.67 -21.99
C ARG A 199 8.94 2.80 -22.14
N GLU A 200 8.99 3.42 -23.31
CA GLU A 200 9.89 4.53 -23.59
C GLU A 200 9.65 5.75 -22.68
N ILE A 201 8.39 6.09 -22.40
CA ILE A 201 8.03 7.17 -21.48
C ILE A 201 8.50 6.84 -20.07
N PHE A 202 8.22 5.62 -19.60
CA PHE A 202 8.62 5.18 -18.26
C PHE A 202 10.15 5.16 -18.11
N ASP A 203 10.86 4.57 -19.07
CA ASP A 203 12.31 4.47 -19.06
C ASP A 203 12.93 5.88 -19.10
N TYR A 204 12.35 6.82 -19.86
CA TYR A 204 12.79 8.22 -19.87
C TYR A 204 12.58 8.90 -18.51
N GLN A 205 11.37 8.80 -17.93
CA GLN A 205 11.07 9.36 -16.61
C GLN A 205 12.02 8.83 -15.53
N LEU A 206 12.28 7.53 -15.56
CA LEU A 206 13.15 6.85 -14.61
C LEU A 206 14.61 7.30 -14.76
N ASN A 207 15.12 7.37 -15.99
CA ASN A 207 16.46 7.92 -16.26
C ASN A 207 16.57 9.39 -15.83
N PHE A 208 15.56 10.21 -16.17
CA PHE A 208 15.55 11.63 -15.80
C PHE A 208 15.57 11.80 -14.28
N LEU A 209 14.79 11.01 -13.54
CA LEU A 209 14.80 11.00 -12.08
C LEU A 209 16.18 10.63 -11.52
N MET A 210 16.86 9.66 -12.11
CA MET A 210 18.19 9.26 -11.63
C MET A 210 19.25 10.34 -11.85
N LEU A 211 19.15 11.07 -12.95
CA LEU A 211 20.12 12.10 -13.34
C LEU A 211 19.84 13.47 -12.70
N HIS A 212 18.56 13.82 -12.54
CA HIS A 212 18.13 15.18 -12.18
C HIS A 212 17.38 15.28 -10.85
N ASP A 213 17.09 14.16 -10.17
CA ASP A 213 16.33 14.13 -8.92
C ASP A 213 14.92 14.77 -9.05
N GLU A 214 14.34 14.70 -10.24
CA GLU A 214 12.99 15.19 -10.57
C GLU A 214 12.18 14.11 -11.27
N TRP A 215 10.95 13.89 -10.81
CA TRP A 215 9.99 13.04 -11.52
C TRP A 215 9.18 13.88 -12.51
N LEU A 216 9.35 13.63 -13.80
CA LEU A 216 8.59 14.30 -14.84
C LEU A 216 7.18 13.73 -14.95
N ASP A 217 6.18 14.58 -15.14
CA ASP A 217 4.87 14.12 -15.61
C ASP A 217 4.93 13.62 -17.06
N GLU A 218 3.98 12.78 -17.44
CA GLU A 218 3.96 12.17 -18.78
C GLU A 218 3.80 13.21 -19.89
N ALA A 219 3.06 14.31 -19.66
CA ALA A 219 2.87 15.35 -20.67
C ALA A 219 4.20 16.02 -21.04
N ARG A 220 5.04 16.29 -20.05
CA ARG A 220 6.41 16.79 -20.27
C ARG A 220 7.25 15.78 -21.04
N VAL A 221 7.19 14.50 -20.68
CA VAL A 221 7.97 13.45 -21.36
C VAL A 221 7.55 13.31 -22.82
N ARG A 222 6.23 13.29 -23.10
CA ARG A 222 5.70 13.26 -24.47
C ARG A 222 6.13 14.47 -25.29
N SER A 223 6.15 15.67 -24.69
CA SER A 223 6.66 16.88 -25.34
C SER A 223 8.15 16.80 -25.66
N ILE A 224 8.95 16.14 -24.82
CA ILE A 224 10.40 15.99 -25.05
C ILE A 224 10.68 14.93 -26.13
N LEU A 225 9.93 13.83 -26.09
CA LEU A 225 10.09 12.70 -27.01
C LEU A 225 9.35 12.90 -28.35
N ASN A 226 8.66 14.02 -28.54
CA ASN A 226 7.82 14.33 -29.70
C ASN A 226 6.72 13.27 -29.98
N PHE A 227 6.18 12.65 -28.92
CA PHE A 227 4.95 11.86 -29.05
C PHE A 227 3.79 12.82 -29.30
N GLY A 228 3.13 12.69 -30.46
CA GLY A 228 2.00 13.55 -30.85
C GLY A 228 0.89 13.59 -29.79
N PHE A 229 0.31 14.77 -29.58
CA PHE A 229 -0.85 15.00 -28.71
C PHE A 229 -2.15 14.51 -29.34
#